data_AF-A0A1I1PY44-F1
#
_entry.id   AF-A0A1I1PY44-F1
#
_cell.length_a   1.000
_cell.length_b   1.000
_cell.length_c   1.000
_cell.angle_alpha   90.00
_cell.angle_beta   90.00
_cell.angle_gamma   90.00
#
_symmetry.space_group_name_H-M   'P 1'
#
loop_
_entity.id
_entity.type
_entity.pdbx_description
1 polymer ?
#
loop_
_entity_poly.entity_id
_entity_poly.type
_entity_poly.pdbx_seq_one_letter_code
_entity_poly.pdbx_strand_id
1 'polypeptide(L)' 'MLLDASINNQTYIEDCEVCCNPIQITTQFNNSELSVFQANSIDQ' A
#
# COMPACT_ATOMS: atom_id res chain seq x y z
N MET A 1 8.20 -4.99 0.08
CA MET A 1 6.78 -4.80 -0.29
C MET A 1 6.44 -5.55 -1.57
N LEU A 2 5.39 -6.36 -1.54
CA LEU A 2 4.77 -7.00 -2.71
C LEU A 2 3.37 -6.40 -2.89
N LEU A 3 2.98 -6.09 -4.13
CA LEU A 3 1.62 -5.64 -4.47
C LEU A 3 0.92 -6.71 -5.30
N ASP A 4 -0.34 -6.97 -4.99
CA ASP A 4 -1.13 -7.98 -5.69
C ASP A 4 -2.05 -7.32 -6.73
N ALA A 5 -1.65 -7.40 -8.00
CA ALA A 5 -2.42 -6.87 -9.13
C ALA A 5 -3.71 -7.66 -9.43
N SER A 6 -3.97 -8.78 -8.75
CA SER A 6 -5.24 -9.49 -8.83
C SER A 6 -6.36 -8.81 -8.03
N ILE A 7 -6.00 -7.91 -7.12
CA ILE A 7 -6.94 -7.15 -6.29
C ILE A 7 -7.01 -5.70 -6.79
N ASN A 8 -8.16 -5.30 -7.33
CA ASN A 8 -8.35 -3.96 -7.90
C ASN A 8 -8.17 -2.81 -6.91
N ASN A 9 -8.54 -3.00 -5.65
CA ASN A 9 -8.37 -1.99 -4.60
C ASN A 9 -7.94 -2.69 -3.32
N GLN A 10 -6.74 -2.38 -2.86
CA GLN A 10 -6.11 -3.02 -1.71
C GLN A 10 -5.68 -1.94 -0.72
N THR A 11 -6.05 -2.11 0.55
CA THR A 11 -5.57 -1.29 1.66
C THR A 11 -5.09 -2.18 2.79
N TYR A 12 -3.86 -1.96 3.24
CA TYR A 12 -3.20 -2.77 4.27
C TYR A 12 -2.15 -1.94 4.99
N ILE A 13 -1.70 -2.43 6.15
CA ILE A 13 -0.68 -1.79 6.98
C ILE A 13 0.59 -2.61 6.88
N GLU A 14 1.70 -1.91 6.68
CA GLU A 14 3.06 -2.45 6.72
C GLU A 14 3.90 -1.59 7.67
N ASP A 15 5.00 -2.13 8.18
CA ASP A 15 5.96 -1.34 8.94
C ASP A 15 6.97 -0.67 7.99
N CYS A 16 7.34 0.58 8.28
CA CYS A 16 8.40 1.25 7.52
C CYS A 16 9.75 0.59 7.81
N GLU A 17 10.43 0.07 6.79
CA GLU A 17 11.73 -0.62 6.93
C GLU A 17 12.90 0.27 7.41
N VAL A 18 12.69 1.60 7.48
CA VAL A 18 13.71 2.56 7.94
C VAL A 18 13.48 2.99 9.39
N CYS A 19 12.22 3.25 9.77
CA CYS A 19 11.86 3.80 11.07
C CYS A 19 10.91 2.94 11.90
N CYS A 20 10.50 1.77 11.40
CA CYS A 20 9.58 0.82 12.03
C CYS A 20 8.22 1.40 12.46
N ASN A 21 7.82 2.55 11.91
CA ASN A 21 6.52 3.13 12.15
C ASN A 21 5.49 2.54 11.18
N PRO A 22 4.25 2.30 11.63
CA PRO A 22 3.21 1.75 10.78
C PRO A 22 2.83 2.74 9.66
N ILE A 23 2.75 2.20 8.44
CA ILE A 23 2.31 2.92 7.23
C ILE A 23 1.11 2.20 6.63
N GLN A 24 0.02 2.93 6.41
CA GLN A 24 -1.11 2.44 5.64
C GLN A 24 -0.83 2.65 4.16
N ILE A 25 -0.88 1.54 3.42
CA ILE A 25 -0.69 1.50 1.97
C ILE A 25 -2.04 1.28 1.33
N THR A 26 -2.41 2.13 0.39
CA THR A 26 -3.59 1.98 -0.46
C THR A 26 -3.14 1.93 -1.92
N THR A 27 -3.54 0.88 -2.63
CA THR A 27 -3.24 0.68 -4.05
C THR A 27 -4.50 0.43 -4.85
N GLN A 28 -4.50 0.90 -6.09
CA GLN A 28 -5.54 0.55 -7.06
C GLN A 28 -4.90 0.08 -8.36
N PHE A 29 -5.43 -1.00 -8.89
CA PHE A 29 -5.04 -1.57 -10.16
C PHE A 29 -6.18 -1.42 -11.17
N ASN A 30 -5.83 -1.04 -12.40
CA ASN A 30 -6.71 -1.01 -13.55
C ASN A 30 -6.06 -1.80 -14.68
N ASN A 31 -6.74 -2.83 -15.19
CA ASN A 31 -6.18 -3.74 -16.20
C ASN A 31 -4.81 -4.31 -15.81
N SER A 32 -4.65 -4.68 -14.52
CA SER A 32 -3.38 -5.15 -13.94
C SER A 32 -2.22 -4.13 -13.94
N GLU A 33 -2.50 -2.86 -14.24
CA GLU A 33 -1.57 -1.76 -14.14
C GLU A 33 -1.87 -0.92 -12.89
N LEU A 34 -0.82 -0.54 -12.14
CA LEU A 34 -0.97 0.25 -10.92
C LEU A 34 -1.37 1.69 -11.29
N SER A 35 -2.61 2.06 -11.00
CA SER A 35 -3.14 3.40 -11.29
C SER A 35 -3.04 4.35 -10.10
N VAL A 36 -3.07 3.81 -8.87
CA VAL A 36 -2.97 4.61 -7.64
C VAL A 36 -2.06 3.90 -6.65
N PHE A 37 -1.16 4.67 -6.05
CA PHE A 37 -0.36 4.25 -4.90
C PHE A 37 -0.36 5.39 -3.87
N GLN A 38 -0.75 5.08 -2.64
CA GLN A 38 -0.70 6.01 -1.52
C GLN A 38 -0.08 5.30 -0.32
N ALA A 39 0.85 5.98 0.35
CA ALA A 39 1.47 5.54 1.58
C ALA A 39 1.32 6.64 2.61
N ASN A 40 0.51 6.40 3.63
CA ASN A 40 0.28 7.35 4.71
C ASN A 40 0.84 6.77 5.99
N SER A 41 1.77 7.47 6.65
CA SER A 41 2.12 7.17 8.02
C SER A 41 0.88 7.32 8.89
N ILE A 42 0.60 6.30 9.67
CA ILE A 42 -0.46 6.35 10.67
C ILE A 42 0.23 6.45 12.01
N ASP A 43 0.21 7.63 12.62
CA ASP A 43 0.68 7.78 13.99
C ASP A 43 -0.28 6.97 14.89
N GLN A 44 0.26 5.95 15.56
CA GLN A 44 -0.43 5.25 16.65
C GLN A 44 -0.14 5.94 17.98
#